data_AF-A0A2G8KZY2-F1
#
_entry.id   AF-A0A2G8KZY2-F1
#
_cell.length_a   1.000
_cell.length_b   1.000
_cell.length_c   1.000
_cell.angle_alpha   90.00
_cell.angle_beta   90.00
_cell.angle_gamma   90.00
#
_symmetry.space_group_name_H-M   'P 1'
#
loop_
_entity.id
_entity.type
_entity.pdbx_description
1 polymer ?
#
loop_
_entity_poly.entity_id
_entity_poly.type
_entity_poly.pdbx_seq_one_letter_code
_entity_poly.pdbx_strand_id
1 'polypeptide(L)'
;MELSVAVRAVFAFLFTTAVAFKSSEETTVHRRSLPSTTDDTQLAHYFIYQRSEYPKDCRDVQSPCSTSNSSGVYIIRPEGFEEPFEVYCNNDVGGGGWTVIQRRDSGSVNFNRSWSEYEDGFGFLSTEFWLGNEKLSYLTNQAEYELHVDIVLSSGASFYTTYRGFRITDEWGQYKVTHIGPLERNARK
;
A
#
# COMPACT_ATOMS: atom_id res chain seq x y z
N MET A 1 0.53 6.30 -25.30
CA MET A 1 -0.63 5.93 -24.45
C MET A 1 -0.01 5.55 -23.15
N GLU A 2 -0.40 6.22 -22.07
CA GLU A 2 0.17 6.01 -20.75
C GLU A 2 -0.84 5.26 -19.88
N LEU A 3 -0.35 4.36 -19.03
CA LEU A 3 -1.13 3.63 -18.05
C LEU A 3 -0.35 3.62 -16.74
N SER A 4 -0.99 4.03 -15.66
CA SER A 4 -0.42 3.93 -14.31
C SER A 4 -1.43 3.25 -13.40
N VAL A 5 -0.96 2.24 -12.67
CA VAL A 5 -1.74 1.54 -11.65
C VAL A 5 -1.06 1.73 -10.32
N ALA A 6 -1.82 2.16 -9.32
CA ALA A 6 -1.31 2.44 -7.98
C ALA A 6 -2.26 1.94 -6.90
N VAL A 7 -1.71 1.67 -5.72
CA VAL A 7 -2.47 1.29 -4.53
C VAL A 7 -2.19 2.28 -3.40
N ARG A 8 -3.17 2.48 -2.52
CA ARG A 8 -3.02 3.33 -1.32
C ARG A 8 -3.76 2.72 -0.15
N ALA A 9 -3.15 2.77 1.04
CA ALA A 9 -3.82 2.35 2.26
C ALA A 9 -4.98 3.30 2.58
N VAL A 10 -6.15 2.73 2.83
CA VAL A 10 -7.33 3.46 3.29
C VAL A 10 -7.32 3.44 4.81
N PHE A 11 -7.15 4.61 5.43
CA PHE A 11 -7.47 4.76 6.84
C PHE A 11 -8.98 4.57 6.98
N ALA A 12 -9.39 3.46 7.60
CA ALA A 12 -10.72 3.39 8.16
C ALA A 12 -10.80 4.49 9.23
N PHE A 13 -11.37 5.64 8.88
CA PHE A 13 -11.97 6.49 9.90
C PHE A 13 -13.00 5.59 10.57
N LEU A 14 -12.68 5.10 11.76
CA LEU A 14 -13.67 4.61 12.70
C LEU A 14 -14.60 5.80 12.92
N PHE A 15 -15.67 5.89 12.13
CA PHE A 15 -16.80 6.72 12.47
C PHE A 15 -17.19 6.26 13.87
N THR A 16 -17.06 7.20 14.80
CA THR A 16 -17.46 7.11 16.19
C THR A 16 -18.93 6.75 16.28
N THR A 17 -19.26 5.46 16.16
CA THR A 17 -20.34 4.94 16.98
C THR A 17 -19.70 4.71 18.34
N ALA A 18 -20.06 5.58 19.29
CA ALA A 18 -19.78 5.34 20.68
C ALA A 18 -20.49 4.03 21.07
N VAL A 19 -19.80 2.91 20.94
CA VAL A 19 -20.19 1.67 21.60
C VAL A 19 -19.87 1.89 23.07
N ALA A 20 -20.91 2.23 23.83
CA ALA A 20 -20.85 2.24 25.28
C ALA A 20 -20.38 0.85 25.73
N PHE A 21 -19.15 0.76 26.25
CA PHE A 21 -18.60 -0.46 26.82
C PHE A 21 -19.34 -0.73 28.14
N LYS A 22 -20.40 -1.55 28.05
CA LYS A 22 -21.02 -2.16 29.23
C LYS A 22 -20.19 -3.39 29.57
N SER A 23 -19.64 -3.42 30.79
CA SER A 23 -18.84 -4.54 31.30
C SER A 23 -19.68 -5.81 31.46
N SER A 24 -19.00 -6.96 31.37
CA SER A 24 -19.44 -8.39 31.45
C SER A 24 -19.72 -8.99 30.06
N GLU A 25 -19.07 -10.07 29.61
CA GLU A 25 -18.69 -11.30 30.30
C GLU A 25 -17.50 -12.00 29.58
N GLU A 26 -16.82 -12.87 30.31
CA GLU A 26 -15.53 -13.48 30.01
C GLU A 26 -15.63 -14.62 28.97
N THR A 27 -14.83 -14.56 27.89
CA THR A 27 -14.55 -15.73 27.03
C THR A 27 -13.04 -15.89 26.88
N THR A 28 -12.54 -17.02 27.36
CA THR A 28 -11.14 -17.43 27.44
C THR A 28 -10.48 -17.54 26.07
N VAL A 29 -9.78 -16.48 25.67
CA VAL A 29 -8.65 -16.54 24.74
C VAL A 29 -7.39 -16.53 25.59
N HIS A 30 -6.39 -17.38 25.29
CA HIS A 30 -5.09 -17.37 25.96
C HIS A 30 -4.45 -15.98 25.88
N ARG A 31 -4.75 -15.16 26.88
CA ARG A 31 -4.24 -13.81 27.07
C ARG A 31 -2.79 -13.97 27.51
N ARG A 32 -1.83 -13.75 26.60
CA ARG A 32 -0.48 -13.40 27.07
C ARG A 32 -0.65 -12.10 27.85
N SER A 33 -0.46 -12.19 29.15
CA SER A 33 -0.54 -11.05 30.06
C SER A 33 0.45 -9.97 29.62
N LEU A 34 -0.04 -8.73 29.47
CA LEU A 34 0.85 -7.57 29.45
C LEU A 34 1.69 -7.59 30.74
N PRO A 35 2.99 -7.21 30.69
CA PRO A 35 3.74 -6.99 31.90
C PRO A 35 3.11 -5.84 32.66
N SER A 36 2.62 -6.10 33.87
CA SER A 36 2.18 -5.05 34.79
C SER A 36 3.41 -4.45 35.46
N THR A 37 4.09 -3.51 34.80
CA THR A 37 5.12 -2.69 35.44
C THR A 37 4.75 -1.22 35.31
N THR A 38 4.66 -0.54 36.46
CA THR A 38 4.26 0.87 36.62
C THR A 38 5.42 1.83 36.34
N ASP A 39 6.24 1.54 35.32
CA ASP A 39 7.41 2.33 34.98
C ASP A 39 7.27 2.90 33.56
N ASP A 40 6.89 4.18 33.49
CA ASP A 40 6.69 4.93 32.24
C ASP A 40 7.90 4.85 31.30
N THR A 41 9.10 4.69 31.87
CA THR A 41 10.36 4.55 31.14
C THR A 41 10.47 3.23 30.37
N GLN A 42 9.94 2.12 30.90
CA GLN A 42 9.92 0.82 30.22
C GLN A 42 8.87 0.76 29.11
N LEU A 43 7.72 1.40 29.33
CA LEU A 43 6.69 1.53 28.29
C LEU A 43 7.22 2.38 27.13
N ALA A 44 7.85 3.52 27.41
CA ALA A 44 8.47 4.35 26.38
C ALA A 44 9.54 3.58 25.59
N HIS A 45 10.37 2.77 26.25
CA HIS A 45 11.33 1.90 25.57
C HIS A 45 10.63 0.88 24.65
N TYR A 46 9.58 0.20 25.11
CA TYR A 46 8.81 -0.73 24.30
C TYR A 46 8.19 -0.06 23.05
N PHE A 47 7.64 1.15 23.20
CA PHE A 47 7.10 1.93 22.08
C PHE A 47 8.18 2.41 21.10
N ILE A 48 9.40 2.71 21.56
CA ILE A 48 10.53 3.10 20.71
C ILE A 48 11.05 1.93 19.88
N TYR A 49 11.10 0.71 20.44
CA TYR A 49 11.55 -0.50 19.72
C TYR A 49 10.54 -1.08 18.72
N GLN A 50 9.28 -0.62 18.74
CA GLN A 50 8.24 -1.10 17.82
C GLN A 50 8.09 -0.27 16.54
N ARG A 51 8.77 0.86 16.42
CA ARG A 51 8.69 1.66 15.19
C ARG A 51 9.60 1.03 14.13
N SER A 52 9.01 0.50 13.06
CA SER A 52 9.74 0.14 11.86
C SER A 52 10.61 1.32 11.42
N GLU A 53 11.89 1.06 11.15
CA GLU A 53 12.85 2.06 10.66
C GLU A 53 12.38 2.70 9.34
N TYR A 54 11.56 1.96 8.57
CA TYR A 54 11.04 2.38 7.27
C TYR A 54 9.52 2.56 7.27
N PRO A 55 9.00 3.53 6.49
CA PRO A 55 7.56 3.65 6.23
C PRO A 55 7.02 2.38 5.55
N LYS A 56 5.77 2.02 5.80
CA LYS A 56 5.20 0.77 5.26
C LYS A 56 4.78 0.88 3.80
N ASP A 57 4.45 2.08 3.38
CA ASP A 57 4.02 2.42 2.02
C ASP A 57 4.14 3.93 1.75
N CYS A 58 3.73 4.36 0.56
CA CYS A 58 3.75 5.78 0.19
C CYS A 58 2.79 6.66 0.98
N ARG A 59 1.77 6.08 1.63
CA ARG A 59 0.85 6.84 2.49
C ARG A 59 1.55 7.24 3.79
N ASP A 60 2.37 6.37 4.35
CA ASP A 60 3.25 6.69 5.49
C ASP A 60 4.35 7.69 5.12
N VAL A 61 4.88 7.64 3.88
CA VAL A 61 5.85 8.63 3.37
C VAL A 61 5.25 10.03 3.37
N GLN A 62 4.00 10.16 2.91
CA GLN A 62 3.26 11.43 2.79
C GLN A 62 2.77 12.01 4.12
N SER A 63 3.36 11.63 5.26
CA SER A 63 2.90 12.07 6.57
C SER A 63 2.82 13.61 6.64
N PRO A 64 1.81 14.18 7.33
CA PRO A 64 1.68 15.63 7.47
C PRO A 64 2.86 16.30 8.20
N CYS A 65 3.72 15.51 8.84
CA CYS A 65 4.94 15.95 9.50
C CYS A 65 6.19 15.76 8.63
N SER A 66 6.07 15.21 7.42
CA SER A 66 7.17 15.01 6.47
C SER A 66 7.41 16.29 5.66
N THR A 67 8.68 16.68 5.50
CA THR A 67 9.10 17.81 4.67
C THR A 67 9.12 17.50 3.17
N SER A 68 8.98 16.22 2.79
CA SER A 68 9.01 15.74 1.40
C SER A 68 7.64 15.20 0.95
N ASN A 69 6.80 16.07 0.42
CA ASN A 69 5.51 15.71 -0.21
C ASN A 69 5.60 15.61 -1.74
N SER A 70 6.80 15.62 -2.32
CA SER A 70 7.01 15.46 -3.76
C SER A 70 6.76 14.03 -4.22
N SER A 71 6.30 13.84 -5.45
CA SER A 71 6.37 12.52 -6.10
C SER A 71 7.82 12.13 -6.35
N GLY A 72 8.14 10.84 -6.21
CA GLY A 72 9.53 10.37 -6.36
C GLY A 72 9.73 8.93 -5.93
N VAL A 73 10.98 8.48 -5.96
CA VAL A 73 11.37 7.16 -5.49
C VAL A 73 11.68 7.23 -3.98
N TYR A 74 11.10 6.31 -3.22
CA TYR A 74 11.26 6.19 -1.78
C TYR A 74 11.50 4.74 -1.38
N ILE A 75 12.18 4.53 -0.27
CA ILE A 75 12.35 3.20 0.33
C ILE A 75 11.22 2.97 1.34
N ILE A 76 10.54 1.83 1.20
CA ILE A 76 9.49 1.37 2.10
C ILE A 76 9.78 -0.04 2.59
N ARG A 77 9.11 -0.46 3.67
CA ARG A 77 9.11 -1.85 4.13
C ARG A 77 7.72 -2.23 4.64
N PRO A 78 6.91 -2.91 3.81
CA PRO A 78 5.63 -3.45 4.22
C PRO A 78 5.77 -4.40 5.41
N GLU A 79 4.71 -4.52 6.21
CA GLU A 79 4.70 -5.41 7.36
C GLU A 79 4.88 -6.87 6.94
N GLY A 80 5.81 -7.58 7.60
CA GLY A 80 6.14 -8.97 7.28
C GLY A 80 7.12 -9.17 6.13
N PHE A 81 7.41 -8.15 5.33
CA PHE A 81 8.41 -8.24 4.27
C PHE A 81 9.83 -8.12 4.85
N GLU A 82 10.74 -9.01 4.44
CA GLU A 82 12.05 -9.17 5.06
C GLU A 82 12.93 -7.91 4.88
N GLU A 83 13.12 -7.47 3.64
CA GLU A 83 14.06 -6.40 3.29
C GLU A 83 13.35 -5.18 2.71
N PRO A 84 13.73 -3.94 3.11
CA PRO A 84 13.16 -2.73 2.53
C PRO A 84 13.44 -2.64 1.02
N PHE A 85 12.52 -2.04 0.26
CA PHE A 85 12.66 -1.89 -1.19
C PHE A 85 12.17 -0.53 -1.69
N GLU A 86 12.65 -0.16 -2.88
CA GLU A 86 12.28 1.09 -3.54
C GLU A 86 10.90 1.01 -4.23
N VAL A 87 10.13 2.08 -4.12
CA VAL A 87 8.86 2.29 -4.82
C VAL A 87 8.78 3.70 -5.37
N TYR A 88 7.96 3.90 -6.40
CA TYR A 88 7.57 5.24 -6.82
C TYR A 88 6.31 5.68 -6.06
N CYS A 89 6.42 6.75 -5.27
CA CYS A 89 5.29 7.40 -4.63
C CYS A 89 4.78 8.54 -5.51
N ASN A 90 3.50 8.46 -5.89
CA ASN A 90 2.80 9.57 -6.55
C ASN A 90 2.00 10.36 -5.51
N ASN A 91 2.46 11.58 -5.24
CA ASN A 91 1.85 12.49 -4.28
C ASN A 91 1.02 13.60 -4.94
N ASP A 92 1.07 13.71 -6.26
CA ASP A 92 0.41 14.78 -7.02
C ASP A 92 -1.07 14.49 -7.32
N VAL A 93 -1.49 13.22 -7.27
CA VAL A 93 -2.84 12.79 -7.65
C VAL A 93 -3.71 12.49 -6.43
N GLY A 94 -4.95 13.00 -6.42
CA GLY A 94 -6.02 12.50 -5.54
C GLY A 94 -5.71 12.54 -4.04
N GLY A 95 -4.95 13.54 -3.59
CA GLY A 95 -4.52 13.66 -2.19
C GLY A 95 -3.27 12.86 -1.83
N GLY A 96 -2.57 12.29 -2.82
CA GLY A 96 -1.26 11.65 -2.73
C GLY A 96 -1.21 10.35 -1.93
N GLY A 97 0.01 9.87 -1.65
CA GLY A 97 0.26 8.65 -0.90
C GLY A 97 0.05 7.38 -1.73
N TRP A 98 0.11 7.49 -3.05
CA TRP A 98 -0.08 6.37 -3.96
C TRP A 98 1.24 5.63 -4.19
N THR A 99 1.27 4.35 -3.83
CA THR A 99 2.35 3.44 -4.22
C THR A 99 2.07 2.96 -5.64
N VAL A 100 2.86 3.38 -6.63
CA VAL A 100 2.69 2.94 -8.02
C VAL A 100 3.19 1.50 -8.15
N ILE A 101 2.33 0.61 -8.64
CA ILE A 101 2.61 -0.83 -8.78
C ILE A 101 2.93 -1.22 -10.23
N GLN A 102 2.46 -0.42 -11.20
CA GLN A 102 2.77 -0.55 -12.61
C GLN A 102 2.74 0.82 -13.28
N ARG A 103 3.69 1.06 -14.20
CA ARG A 103 3.61 2.19 -15.14
C ARG A 103 4.00 1.75 -16.56
N ARG A 104 3.25 2.24 -17.55
CA ARG A 104 3.48 2.12 -18.99
C ARG A 104 3.40 3.51 -19.62
N ASP A 105 4.26 3.76 -20.59
CA ASP A 105 4.30 5.03 -21.32
C ASP A 105 4.82 4.82 -22.76
N SER A 106 6.13 4.70 -22.92
CA SER A 106 6.80 4.69 -24.22
C SER A 106 6.99 3.29 -24.82
N GLY A 107 6.78 2.22 -24.05
CA GLY A 107 7.04 0.84 -24.48
C GLY A 107 8.52 0.45 -24.50
N SER A 108 9.36 1.19 -23.79
CA SER A 108 10.79 0.93 -23.57
C SER A 108 11.08 -0.35 -22.77
N VAL A 109 10.16 -0.79 -21.92
CA VAL A 109 10.29 -2.01 -21.12
C VAL A 109 9.40 -3.11 -21.69
N ASN A 110 9.98 -4.29 -21.91
CA ASN A 110 9.23 -5.49 -22.32
C ASN A 110 8.45 -6.07 -21.14
N PHE A 111 7.15 -6.30 -21.32
CA PHE A 111 6.23 -6.91 -20.34
C PHE A 111 5.89 -8.38 -20.67
N ASN A 112 6.38 -8.93 -21.79
CA ASN A 112 6.33 -10.37 -22.03
C ASN A 112 7.48 -11.03 -21.27
N ARG A 113 7.21 -11.39 -20.02
CA ARG A 113 8.20 -11.84 -19.01
C ARG A 113 7.79 -13.18 -18.41
N SER A 114 8.76 -13.87 -17.84
CA SER A 114 8.56 -15.13 -17.12
C SER A 114 7.83 -14.93 -15.80
N TRP A 115 7.37 -16.03 -15.19
CA TRP A 115 6.71 -16.01 -13.89
C TRP A 115 7.59 -15.38 -12.80
N SER A 116 8.84 -15.85 -12.68
CA SER A 116 9.82 -15.35 -11.71
C SER A 116 10.10 -13.85 -11.90
N GLU A 117 10.17 -13.36 -13.13
CA GLU A 117 10.33 -11.90 -13.36
C GLU A 117 9.10 -11.11 -12.90
N TYR A 118 7.88 -11.63 -13.06
CA TYR A 118 6.66 -10.98 -12.55
C TYR A 118 6.55 -11.03 -11.03
N GLU A 119 7.06 -12.10 -10.42
CA GLU A 119 7.18 -12.27 -8.98
C GLU A 119 8.15 -11.25 -8.37
N ASP A 120 9.37 -11.15 -8.91
CA ASP A 120 10.42 -10.24 -8.44
C ASP A 120 10.14 -8.77 -8.80
N GLY A 121 9.56 -8.53 -9.97
CA GLY A 121 9.41 -7.21 -10.58
C GLY A 121 10.53 -6.87 -11.56
N PHE A 122 10.26 -5.90 -12.44
CA PHE A 122 11.18 -5.50 -13.50
C PHE A 122 10.91 -4.08 -13.98
N GLY A 123 11.89 -3.51 -14.70
CA GLY A 123 11.82 -2.16 -15.27
C GLY A 123 12.48 -1.11 -14.38
N PHE A 124 12.09 0.15 -14.55
CA PHE A 124 12.68 1.29 -13.85
C PHE A 124 11.59 2.16 -13.23
N LEU A 125 11.68 2.42 -11.93
CA LEU A 125 10.65 3.14 -11.16
C LEU A 125 10.38 4.56 -11.66
N SER A 126 11.38 5.20 -12.30
CA SER A 126 11.25 6.52 -12.91
C SER A 126 10.54 6.49 -14.27
N THR A 127 10.44 5.34 -14.93
CA THR A 127 9.80 5.18 -16.25
C THR A 127 8.78 4.04 -16.21
N GLU A 128 9.03 2.93 -16.91
CA GLU A 128 8.11 1.79 -17.01
C GLU A 128 8.57 0.64 -16.13
N PHE A 129 7.65 0.06 -15.37
CA PHE A 129 7.97 -1.05 -14.48
C PHE A 129 6.74 -1.86 -14.07
N TRP A 130 7.02 -3.04 -13.54
CA TRP A 130 6.15 -3.85 -12.70
C TRP A 130 6.82 -4.03 -11.34
N LEU A 131 6.12 -3.70 -10.25
CA LEU A 131 6.74 -3.69 -8.91
C LEU A 131 7.23 -5.08 -8.47
N GLY A 132 6.50 -6.13 -8.85
CA GLY A 132 6.71 -7.50 -8.38
C GLY A 132 5.49 -8.00 -7.62
N ASN A 133 5.03 -9.21 -7.93
CA ASN A 133 3.84 -9.79 -7.32
C ASN A 133 4.07 -10.08 -5.83
N GLU A 134 5.28 -10.48 -5.44
CA GLU A 134 5.55 -10.79 -4.04
C GLU A 134 5.49 -9.51 -3.19
N LYS A 135 6.13 -8.44 -3.63
CA LYS A 135 6.01 -7.12 -2.97
C LYS A 135 4.56 -6.65 -2.90
N LEU A 136 3.79 -6.87 -3.97
CA LEU A 136 2.38 -6.50 -4.04
C LEU A 136 1.50 -7.33 -3.09
N SER A 137 1.84 -8.60 -2.85
CA SER A 137 1.10 -9.49 -1.96
C SER A 137 1.21 -8.98 -0.52
N TYR A 138 2.40 -8.65 -0.04
CA TYR A 138 2.58 -8.06 1.30
C TYR A 138 1.95 -6.67 1.40
N LEU A 139 2.14 -5.82 0.39
CA LEU A 139 1.56 -4.48 0.36
C LEU A 139 0.04 -4.51 0.50
N THR A 140 -0.66 -5.37 -0.25
CA THR A 140 -2.13 -5.33 -0.27
C THR A 140 -2.80 -6.10 0.86
N ASN A 141 -2.04 -6.93 1.59
CA ASN A 141 -2.56 -7.71 2.72
C ASN A 141 -2.21 -7.15 4.11
N GLN A 142 -1.34 -6.13 4.22
CA GLN A 142 -1.04 -5.49 5.52
C GLN A 142 -2.14 -4.56 6.04
N ALA A 143 -3.06 -4.10 5.18
CA ALA A 143 -4.20 -3.24 5.54
C ALA A 143 -5.32 -3.32 4.50
N GLU A 144 -6.29 -2.39 4.55
CA GLU A 144 -7.22 -2.15 3.44
C GLU A 144 -6.56 -1.23 2.41
N TYR A 145 -6.47 -1.67 1.16
CA TYR A 145 -5.92 -0.89 0.05
C TYR A 145 -6.98 -0.60 -0.99
N GLU A 146 -6.96 0.60 -1.54
CA GLU A 146 -7.70 0.96 -2.75
C GLU A 146 -6.79 0.90 -3.98
N LEU A 147 -7.39 0.61 -5.13
CA LEU A 147 -6.71 0.52 -6.43
C LEU A 147 -7.11 1.72 -7.29
N HIS A 148 -6.13 2.47 -7.78
CA HIS A 148 -6.31 3.57 -8.70
C HIS A 148 -5.66 3.23 -10.04
N VAL A 149 -6.43 3.37 -11.13
CA VAL A 149 -5.98 3.14 -12.50
C VAL A 149 -6.16 4.44 -13.28
N ASP A 150 -5.08 4.97 -13.81
CA ASP A 150 -5.04 6.17 -14.66
C ASP A 150 -4.58 5.79 -16.07
N ILE A 151 -5.29 6.28 -17.09
CA ILE A 151 -5.05 6.00 -18.50
C ILE A 151 -5.04 7.32 -19.27
N VAL A 152 -3.97 7.56 -20.03
CA VAL A 152 -3.88 8.67 -20.99
C VAL A 152 -3.79 8.11 -22.41
N LEU A 153 -4.78 8.44 -23.24
CA LEU A 153 -4.81 8.02 -24.64
C LEU A 153 -3.84 8.84 -25.49
N SER A 154 -3.47 8.31 -26.66
CA SER A 154 -2.65 9.04 -27.64
C SER A 154 -3.30 10.34 -28.13
N SER A 155 -4.62 10.47 -28.01
CA SER A 155 -5.37 11.71 -28.29
C SER A 155 -5.23 12.78 -27.20
N GLY A 156 -4.53 12.48 -26.10
CA GLY A 156 -4.43 13.34 -24.91
C GLY A 156 -5.62 13.24 -23.95
N ALA A 157 -6.69 12.52 -24.31
CA ALA A 157 -7.79 12.27 -23.39
C ALA A 157 -7.33 11.36 -22.23
N SER A 158 -7.63 11.75 -20.99
CA SER A 158 -7.26 10.98 -19.81
C SER A 158 -8.48 10.56 -18.98
N PHE A 159 -8.38 9.38 -18.36
CA PHE A 159 -9.43 8.74 -17.60
C PHE A 159 -8.83 8.11 -16.36
N TYR A 160 -9.58 8.12 -15.26
CA TYR A 160 -9.20 7.33 -14.09
C TYR A 160 -10.39 6.60 -13.50
N THR A 161 -10.08 5.52 -12.79
CA THR A 161 -11.03 4.75 -11.99
C THR A 161 -10.39 4.36 -10.65
N THR A 162 -11.18 4.29 -9.58
CA THR A 162 -10.71 3.91 -8.25
C THR A 162 -11.65 2.90 -7.61
N TYR A 163 -11.11 1.80 -7.10
CA TYR A 163 -11.85 0.72 -6.42
C TYR A 163 -11.51 0.68 -4.93
N ARG A 164 -12.53 0.61 -4.07
CA ARG A 164 -12.37 0.60 -2.59
C ARG A 164 -12.02 -0.78 -2.04
N GLY A 165 -10.93 -1.34 -2.51
CA GLY A 165 -10.48 -2.67 -2.11
C GLY A 165 -9.66 -3.30 -3.22
N PHE A 166 -8.49 -3.79 -2.87
CA PHE A 166 -7.65 -4.56 -3.76
C PHE A 166 -6.76 -5.50 -2.96
N ARG A 167 -6.85 -6.79 -3.25
CA ARG A 167 -6.02 -7.83 -2.63
C ARG A 167 -5.63 -8.88 -3.64
N ILE A 168 -4.40 -9.35 -3.52
CA ILE A 168 -3.92 -10.55 -4.20
C ILE A 168 -3.49 -11.59 -3.17
N THR A 169 -3.47 -12.87 -3.53
CA THR A 169 -2.83 -13.90 -2.69
C THR A 169 -1.31 -13.80 -2.73
N ASP A 170 -0.65 -14.57 -1.88
CA ASP A 170 0.78 -14.88 -1.94
C ASP A 170 1.13 -15.84 -3.12
N GLU A 171 2.39 -16.27 -3.15
CA GLU A 171 2.92 -17.25 -4.12
C GLU A 171 2.13 -18.56 -4.10
N TRP A 172 1.75 -19.08 -2.91
CA TRP A 172 1.00 -20.32 -2.77
C TRP A 172 -0.39 -20.23 -3.42
N GLY A 173 -1.06 -19.08 -3.24
CA GLY A 173 -2.30 -18.75 -3.94
C GLY A 173 -2.11 -18.34 -5.41
N GLN A 174 -0.87 -18.29 -5.89
CA GLN A 174 -0.45 -17.92 -7.25
C GLN A 174 -0.80 -16.46 -7.61
N TYR A 175 -0.62 -15.55 -6.65
CA TYR A 175 -0.85 -14.10 -6.83
C TYR A 175 -2.22 -13.75 -7.43
N LYS A 176 -3.25 -14.55 -7.14
CA LYS A 176 -4.60 -14.36 -7.67
C LYS A 176 -5.24 -13.14 -7.03
N VAL A 177 -5.90 -12.31 -7.83
CA VAL A 177 -6.77 -11.25 -7.32
C VAL A 177 -7.95 -11.90 -6.60
N THR A 178 -8.06 -11.66 -5.29
CA THR A 178 -9.12 -12.22 -4.44
C THR A 178 -10.22 -11.21 -4.16
N HIS A 179 -9.90 -9.93 -4.21
CA HIS A 179 -10.84 -8.86 -3.90
C HIS A 179 -10.58 -7.65 -4.79
N ILE A 180 -11.64 -7.18 -5.45
CA ILE A 180 -11.74 -5.85 -6.03
C ILE A 180 -13.00 -5.23 -5.42
N GLY A 181 -12.83 -4.15 -4.68
CA GLY A 181 -13.92 -3.46 -4.01
C GLY A 181 -14.84 -2.73 -4.98
N PRO A 182 -15.92 -2.11 -4.49
CA PRO A 182 -16.82 -1.32 -5.32
C PRO A 182 -16.08 -0.14 -5.97
N LEU A 183 -16.54 0.24 -7.16
CA LEU A 183 -16.10 1.46 -7.83
C LEU A 183 -16.44 2.68 -6.95
N GLU A 184 -15.43 3.42 -6.52
CA GLU A 184 -15.64 4.68 -5.79
C GLU A 184 -15.86 5.84 -6.75
N ARG A 185 -14.97 5.95 -7.75
CA ARG A 185 -14.89 7.12 -8.64
C ARG A 185 -14.45 6.67 -10.01
N ASN A 186 -15.08 7.24 -11.02
CA ASN A 186 -14.62 7.23 -12.40
C ASN A 186 -14.77 8.64 -12.96
N ALA A 187 -13.76 9.14 -13.68
CA ALA A 187 -13.90 10.39 -14.39
C ALA A 187 -13.01 10.47 -15.62
N ARG A 188 -13.41 11.34 -16.54
CA ARG A 188 -12.55 11.89 -17.58
C ARG A 188 -11.89 13.14 -17.00
N LYS A 189 -10.58 13.24 -17.12
CA LYS A 189 -9.80 14.43 -16.78
C LYS A 189 -9.83 15.43 -17.94
#